data_AF-A0A0F8WQY3-F1
#
_entry.id   AF-A0A0F8WQY3-F1
#
_cell.length_a   1.000
_cell.length_b   1.000
_cell.length_c   1.000
_cell.angle_alpha   90.00
_cell.angle_beta   90.00
_cell.angle_gamma   90.00
#
_symmetry.space_group_name_H-M   'P 1'
#
loop_
_entity.id
_entity.type
_entity.pdbx_description
1 polymer ?
#
loop_
_entity_poly.entity_id
_entity_poly.type
_entity_poly.pdbx_seq_one_letter_code
_entity_poly.pdbx_strand_id
1 'polypeptide(L)'
;SQDPDLMEACRSADIHEEMRQLFGLPDRRAAKVGLFGTMYLGGPQILLKKAQKYGVPMDWKQAERLQGRVMSMMPDYFRWAYSIADERVVDGLFGRVHHIPLGMDEGHMGREAVNAPIQGGAADICKFQMLALHRAGYKVVAQVHDSVIVEVGESDLADARVDVPRIMEGAAPELDVPIKVEVK
;
A
#
# COMPACT_ATOMS: atom_id res chain seq x y z
N SER A 1 1.37 9.52 6.92
CA SER A 1 1.53 10.89 6.40
C SER A 1 0.38 11.82 6.74
N GLN A 2 -0.84 11.33 7.03
CA GLN A 2 -2.03 12.19 7.25
C GLN A 2 -2.34 13.12 6.06
N ASP A 3 -1.94 12.70 4.87
CA ASP A 3 -2.14 13.48 3.64
C ASP A 3 -3.64 13.48 3.26
N PRO A 4 -4.31 14.64 3.21
CA PRO A 4 -5.77 14.69 3.11
C PRO A 4 -6.35 14.00 1.87
N ASP A 5 -5.76 14.25 0.69
CA ASP A 5 -6.24 13.69 -0.57
C ASP A 5 -6.02 12.18 -0.62
N LEU A 6 -4.90 11.71 -0.08
CA LEU A 6 -4.64 10.27 0.06
C LEU A 6 -5.61 9.62 1.06
N MET A 7 -5.90 10.26 2.18
CA MET A 7 -6.86 9.74 3.16
C MET A 7 -8.26 9.63 2.58
N GLU A 8 -8.69 10.64 1.82
CA GLU A 8 -9.99 10.60 1.15
C GLU A 8 -10.03 9.51 0.08
N ALA A 9 -8.98 9.39 -0.74
CA ALA A 9 -8.89 8.33 -1.73
C ALA A 9 -8.92 6.92 -1.10
N CYS A 10 -8.33 6.74 0.07
CA CYS A 10 -8.39 5.48 0.83
C CYS A 10 -9.79 5.12 1.35
N ARG A 11 -10.70 6.09 1.47
CA ARG A 11 -12.11 5.85 1.84
C ARG A 11 -12.98 5.49 0.63
N SER A 12 -12.47 5.69 -0.58
CA SER A 12 -13.17 5.33 -1.82
C SER A 12 -13.19 3.82 -2.06
N ALA A 13 -14.13 3.35 -2.89
CA ALA A 13 -14.22 1.95 -3.28
C ALA A 13 -13.12 1.51 -4.26
N ASP A 14 -12.57 2.43 -5.07
CA ASP A 14 -11.42 2.18 -5.96
C ASP A 14 -10.46 3.37 -5.91
N ILE A 15 -9.46 3.25 -5.03
CA ILE A 15 -8.43 4.28 -4.82
C ILE A 15 -7.76 4.73 -6.11
N HIS A 16 -7.57 3.85 -7.09
CA HIS A 16 -6.90 4.22 -8.32
C HIS A 16 -7.80 5.01 -9.27
N GLU A 17 -9.11 4.78 -9.22
CA GLU A 17 -10.08 5.58 -9.97
C GLU A 17 -10.29 6.94 -9.33
N GLU A 18 -10.38 7.01 -8.00
CA GLU A 18 -10.44 8.27 -7.25
C GLU A 18 -9.19 9.12 -7.52
N MET A 19 -8.00 8.52 -7.38
CA MET A 19 -6.74 9.20 -7.68
C MET A 19 -6.61 9.56 -9.16
N ARG A 20 -7.17 8.77 -10.09
CA ARG A 20 -7.21 9.15 -11.51
C ARG A 20 -8.00 10.45 -11.69
N GLN A 21 -9.15 10.58 -11.03
CA GLN A 21 -10.00 11.77 -11.12
C GLN A 21 -9.33 12.98 -10.46
N LEU A 22 -8.88 12.83 -9.22
CA LEU A 22 -8.15 13.87 -8.47
C LEU A 22 -6.91 14.34 -9.25
N PHE A 23 -6.16 13.41 -9.83
CA PHE A 23 -4.93 13.72 -10.55
C PHE A 23 -5.18 14.02 -12.01
N GLY A 24 -6.43 14.14 -12.48
CA GLY A 24 -6.77 14.38 -13.89
C GLY A 24 -5.96 13.54 -14.87
N LEU A 25 -5.86 12.23 -14.60
CA LEU A 25 -5.10 11.26 -15.39
C LEU A 25 -6.00 10.57 -16.41
N PRO A 26 -5.43 10.14 -17.56
CA PRO A 26 -6.23 9.64 -18.68
C PRO A 26 -6.93 8.31 -18.35
N ASP A 27 -6.28 7.42 -17.59
CA ASP A 27 -6.86 6.14 -17.20
C ASP A 27 -6.34 5.67 -15.83
N ARG A 28 -7.01 4.64 -15.28
CA ARG A 28 -6.67 4.02 -14.00
C ARG A 28 -5.27 3.39 -13.99
N ARG A 29 -4.75 2.97 -15.15
CA ARG A 29 -3.40 2.38 -15.27
C ARG A 29 -2.33 3.46 -15.12
N ALA A 30 -2.55 4.66 -15.66
CA ALA A 30 -1.67 5.81 -15.48
C ALA A 30 -1.61 6.23 -14.01
N ALA A 31 -2.75 6.23 -13.30
CA ALA A 31 -2.77 6.44 -11.85
C ALA A 31 -1.95 5.39 -11.10
N LYS A 32 -2.11 4.11 -11.44
CA LYS A 32 -1.32 3.01 -10.88
C LYS A 32 0.18 3.17 -11.14
N VAL A 33 0.58 3.55 -12.35
CA VAL A 33 1.98 3.81 -12.72
C VAL A 33 2.56 4.97 -11.91
N GLY A 34 1.84 6.10 -11.85
CA GLY A 34 2.29 7.29 -11.13
C GLY A 34 2.44 7.04 -9.64
N LEU A 35 1.41 6.47 -8.99
CA LEU A 35 1.41 6.18 -7.55
C LEU A 35 2.53 5.20 -7.19
N PHE A 36 2.50 3.99 -7.73
CA PHE A 36 3.50 2.98 -7.36
C PHE A 36 4.90 3.28 -7.88
N GLY A 37 5.01 4.13 -8.90
CA GLY A 37 6.30 4.59 -9.43
C GLY A 37 6.94 5.66 -8.56
N THR A 38 6.14 6.47 -7.86
CA THR A 38 6.62 7.67 -7.17
C THR A 38 6.62 7.52 -5.65
N MET A 39 5.58 6.90 -5.05
CA MET A 39 5.40 6.82 -3.59
C MET A 39 6.63 6.24 -2.88
N TYR A 40 7.25 5.24 -3.47
CA TYR A 40 8.45 4.59 -2.94
C TYR A 40 9.75 5.29 -3.39
N LEU A 41 9.73 6.63 -3.44
CA LEU A 41 10.82 7.50 -3.89
C LEU A 41 11.48 7.04 -5.21
N GLY A 42 10.65 6.56 -6.15
CA GLY A 42 11.13 6.17 -7.47
C GLY A 42 11.22 7.35 -8.42
N GLY A 43 12.26 7.36 -9.25
CA GLY A 43 12.45 8.35 -10.32
C GLY A 43 11.73 8.00 -11.63
N PRO A 44 11.81 8.87 -12.66
CA PRO A 44 11.18 8.66 -13.97
C PRO A 44 11.49 7.28 -14.60
N GLN A 45 12.69 6.76 -14.38
CA GLN A 45 13.11 5.42 -14.82
C GLN A 45 12.26 4.28 -14.25
N ILE A 46 11.78 4.41 -13.00
CA ILE A 46 10.90 3.41 -12.38
C ILE A 46 9.47 3.54 -12.94
N LEU A 47 9.01 4.76 -13.16
CA LEU A 47 7.71 5.02 -13.79
C LEU A 47 7.68 4.41 -15.21
N LEU A 48 8.72 4.62 -16.02
CA LEU A 48 8.82 4.05 -17.36
C LEU A 48 8.78 2.51 -17.36
N LYS A 49 9.49 1.85 -16.43
CA LYS A 49 9.44 0.38 -16.27
C LYS A 49 8.03 -0.10 -15.91
N LYS A 50 7.33 0.61 -15.03
CA LYS A 50 5.94 0.29 -14.67
C LYS A 50 4.98 0.57 -15.82
N ALA A 51 5.19 1.66 -16.54
CA ALA A 51 4.39 2.04 -17.71
C ALA A 51 4.45 0.93 -18.77
N GLN A 52 5.63 0.38 -19.04
CA GLN A 52 5.80 -0.80 -19.90
C GLN A 52 5.02 -2.01 -19.37
N LYS A 53 5.14 -2.33 -18.07
CA LYS A 53 4.42 -3.46 -17.44
C LYS A 53 2.89 -3.33 -17.55
N TYR A 54 2.36 -2.12 -17.44
CA TYR A 54 0.92 -1.86 -17.47
C TYR A 54 0.37 -1.45 -18.84
N GLY A 55 1.21 -1.41 -19.88
CA GLY A 55 0.81 -1.03 -21.23
C GLY A 55 0.35 0.43 -21.33
N VAL A 56 1.05 1.34 -20.64
CA VAL A 56 0.83 2.79 -20.69
C VAL A 56 1.97 3.42 -21.49
N PRO A 57 1.74 3.87 -22.74
CA PRO A 57 2.77 4.55 -23.52
C PRO A 57 3.22 5.83 -22.82
N MET A 58 4.53 5.98 -22.61
CA MET A 58 5.09 7.10 -21.87
C MET A 58 6.54 7.37 -22.26
N ASP A 59 6.89 8.62 -22.56
CA ASP A 59 8.26 9.10 -22.71
C ASP A 59 8.82 9.67 -21.38
N TRP A 60 10.11 10.00 -21.36
CA TRP A 60 10.77 10.53 -20.15
C TRP A 60 10.12 11.81 -19.62
N LYS A 61 9.77 12.76 -20.50
CA LYS A 61 9.16 14.05 -20.12
C LYS A 61 7.75 13.85 -19.57
N GLN A 62 7.01 12.88 -20.10
CA GLN A 62 5.72 12.45 -19.56
C GLN A 62 5.88 11.81 -18.18
N ALA A 63 6.91 10.98 -17.97
CA ALA A 63 7.21 10.39 -16.67
C ALA A 63 7.57 11.44 -15.62
N GLU A 64 8.43 12.42 -15.94
CA GLU A 64 8.78 13.54 -15.04
C GLU A 64 7.54 14.37 -14.67
N ARG A 65 6.70 14.71 -15.65
CA ARG A 65 5.46 15.45 -15.39
C ARG A 65 4.50 14.66 -14.50
N LEU A 66 4.35 13.36 -14.75
CA LEU A 66 3.50 12.50 -13.92
C LEU A 66 4.04 12.41 -12.50
N GLN A 67 5.34 12.21 -12.34
CA GLN A 67 6.00 12.18 -11.04
C GLN A 67 5.77 13.48 -10.27
N GLY A 68 6.07 14.63 -10.90
CA GLY A 68 5.87 15.95 -10.29
C GLY A 68 4.42 16.20 -9.88
N ARG A 69 3.46 15.76 -10.70
CA ARG A 69 2.03 15.87 -10.38
C ARG A 69 1.63 15.01 -9.18
N VAL A 70 2.09 13.76 -9.12
CA VAL A 70 1.83 12.87 -7.96
C VAL A 70 2.44 13.48 -6.70
N MET A 71 3.64 14.05 -6.79
CA MET A 71 4.30 14.70 -5.66
C MET A 71 3.57 15.96 -5.18
N SER A 72 3.07 16.79 -6.09
CA SER A 72 2.33 17.99 -5.72
C SER A 72 0.97 17.71 -5.09
N MET A 73 0.36 16.56 -5.42
CA MET A 73 -0.95 16.17 -4.91
C MET A 73 -0.89 15.45 -3.55
N MET A 74 0.25 14.89 -3.18
CA MET A 74 0.43 14.26 -1.85
C MET A 74 1.61 14.89 -1.10
N PRO A 75 1.61 16.22 -0.89
CA PRO A 75 2.78 16.93 -0.37
C PRO A 75 3.17 16.49 1.04
N ASP A 76 2.20 16.10 1.88
CA ASP A 76 2.46 15.67 3.25
C ASP A 76 3.02 14.25 3.28
N TYR A 77 2.58 13.40 2.33
CA TYR A 77 3.22 12.11 2.10
C TYR A 77 4.68 12.25 1.73
N PHE A 78 5.02 13.09 0.74
CA PHE A 78 6.41 13.22 0.32
C PHE A 78 7.26 13.94 1.35
N ARG A 79 6.71 14.89 2.13
CA ARG A 79 7.42 15.49 3.27
C ARG A 79 7.83 14.41 4.29
N TRP A 80 6.91 13.51 4.64
CA TRP A 80 7.20 12.38 5.51
C TRP A 80 8.20 11.38 4.88
N ALA A 81 8.01 11.04 3.61
CA ALA A 81 8.88 10.07 2.93
C ALA A 81 10.33 10.57 2.89
N TYR A 82 10.56 11.84 2.55
CA TYR A 82 11.89 12.42 2.56
C TYR A 82 12.45 12.63 3.98
N SER A 83 11.61 12.86 5.00
CA SER A 83 12.11 13.03 6.38
C SER A 83 12.71 11.75 6.96
N ILE A 84 12.40 10.58 6.40
CA ILE A 84 12.94 9.29 6.85
C ILE A 84 13.92 8.66 5.84
N ALA A 85 14.11 9.25 4.67
CA ALA A 85 14.90 8.64 3.59
C ALA A 85 16.39 8.45 3.98
N ASP A 86 16.92 9.32 4.82
CA ASP A 86 18.31 9.24 5.26
C ASP A 86 18.50 8.42 6.55
N GLU A 87 17.41 7.92 7.13
CA GLU A 87 17.41 7.21 8.39
C GLU A 87 17.87 5.77 8.24
N ARG A 88 18.62 5.30 9.25
CA ARG A 88 19.11 3.91 9.33
C ARG A 88 18.24 3.03 10.20
N VAL A 89 17.38 3.65 10.99
CA VAL A 89 16.44 2.99 11.90
C VAL A 89 15.11 3.72 11.75
N VAL A 90 14.07 3.00 11.35
CA VAL A 90 12.75 3.58 11.08
C VAL A 90 11.71 2.84 11.90
N ASP A 91 10.88 3.60 12.61
CA ASP A 91 9.75 3.04 13.36
C ASP A 91 8.60 2.65 12.43
N GLY A 92 8.06 1.46 12.65
CA GLY A 92 6.87 0.95 12.00
C GLY A 92 5.60 1.32 12.75
N LEU A 93 4.46 1.18 12.07
CA LEU A 93 3.15 1.64 12.55
C LEU A 93 2.72 1.06 13.91
N PHE A 94 3.09 -0.19 14.20
CA PHE A 94 2.70 -0.90 15.44
C PHE A 94 3.90 -1.15 16.37
N GLY A 95 4.89 -0.27 16.36
CA GLY A 95 6.06 -0.31 17.25
C GLY A 95 7.18 -1.26 16.82
N ARG A 96 7.08 -1.90 15.66
CA ARG A 96 8.18 -2.65 15.07
C ARG A 96 9.26 -1.71 14.56
N VAL A 97 10.51 -1.95 14.94
CA VAL A 97 11.67 -1.17 14.47
C VAL A 97 12.29 -1.82 13.24
N HIS A 98 12.56 -1.03 12.21
CA HIS A 98 13.19 -1.45 10.96
C HIS A 98 14.62 -0.94 10.87
N HIS A 99 15.60 -1.85 10.80
CA HIS A 99 16.99 -1.51 10.56
C HIS A 99 17.31 -1.56 9.06
N ILE A 100 17.75 -0.45 8.48
CA ILE A 100 18.04 -0.34 7.05
C ILE A 100 19.44 -0.90 6.78
N PRO A 101 19.59 -1.88 5.86
CA PRO A 101 20.89 -2.49 5.60
C PRO A 101 21.94 -1.48 5.12
N LEU A 102 23.18 -1.68 5.56
CA LEU A 102 24.32 -0.88 5.13
C LEU A 102 24.83 -1.32 3.75
N GLY A 103 25.60 -0.44 3.10
CA GLY A 103 26.26 -0.74 1.81
C GLY A 103 25.41 -0.48 0.57
N MET A 104 24.21 0.09 0.71
CA MET A 104 23.40 0.60 -0.39
C MET A 104 23.85 2.02 -0.79
N ASP A 105 23.69 2.38 -2.07
CA ASP A 105 23.74 3.79 -2.45
C ASP A 105 22.57 4.58 -1.86
N GLU A 106 22.74 5.90 -1.75
CA GLU A 106 21.79 6.82 -1.12
C GLU A 106 20.37 6.69 -1.70
N GLY A 107 20.26 6.49 -3.02
CA GLY A 107 18.97 6.33 -3.68
C GLY A 107 18.26 5.04 -3.29
N HIS A 108 18.96 3.91 -3.25
CA HIS A 108 18.38 2.63 -2.80
C HIS A 108 18.04 2.66 -1.31
N MET A 109 18.92 3.23 -0.50
CA MET A 109 18.75 3.39 0.92
C MET A 109 17.49 4.18 1.26
N GLY A 110 17.28 5.34 0.62
CA GLY A 110 16.08 6.15 0.85
C GLY A 110 14.79 5.44 0.46
N ARG A 111 14.83 4.65 -0.63
CA ARG A 111 13.69 3.80 -0.99
C ARG A 111 13.44 2.74 0.08
N GLU A 112 14.48 2.09 0.59
CA GLU A 112 14.35 1.05 1.61
C GLU A 112 13.81 1.61 2.92
N ALA A 113 14.30 2.78 3.35
CA ALA A 113 13.84 3.47 4.55
C ALA A 113 12.34 3.82 4.49
N VAL A 114 11.83 4.24 3.33
CA VAL A 114 10.40 4.50 3.12
C VAL A 114 9.58 3.21 2.99
N ASN A 115 10.11 2.21 2.27
CA ASN A 115 9.40 0.96 2.01
C ASN A 115 9.20 0.12 3.27
N ALA A 116 10.22 0.04 4.12
CA ALA A 116 10.26 -0.84 5.27
C ALA A 116 9.06 -0.65 6.23
N PRO A 117 8.73 0.56 6.72
CA PRO A 117 7.57 0.77 7.59
C PRO A 117 6.23 0.54 6.88
N ILE A 118 6.13 0.81 5.57
CA ILE A 118 4.89 0.60 4.81
C ILE A 118 4.59 -0.90 4.67
N GLN A 119 5.57 -1.67 4.19
CA GLN A 119 5.42 -3.12 4.05
C GLN A 119 5.35 -3.81 5.41
N GLY A 120 6.07 -3.27 6.39
CA GLY A 120 5.95 -3.62 7.79
C GLY A 120 4.49 -3.51 8.24
N GLY A 121 3.92 -2.32 8.25
CA GLY A 121 2.54 -2.10 8.69
C GLY A 121 1.54 -3.05 8.02
N ALA A 122 1.64 -3.25 6.71
CA ALA A 122 0.81 -4.22 5.98
C ALA A 122 0.96 -5.66 6.49
N ALA A 123 2.20 -6.11 6.74
CA ALA A 123 2.46 -7.43 7.30
C ALA A 123 1.96 -7.59 8.75
N ASP A 124 2.01 -6.55 9.57
CA ASP A 124 1.46 -6.60 10.94
C ASP A 124 -0.07 -6.63 10.93
N ILE A 125 -0.72 -5.83 10.08
CA ILE A 125 -2.18 -5.89 9.87
C ILE A 125 -2.60 -7.31 9.49
N CYS A 126 -1.92 -7.92 8.53
CA CYS A 126 -2.22 -9.29 8.11
C CYS A 126 -2.04 -10.30 9.26
N LYS A 127 -1.03 -10.14 10.12
CA LYS A 127 -0.87 -10.98 11.32
C LYS A 127 -2.00 -10.78 12.33
N PHE A 128 -2.45 -9.55 12.58
CA PHE A 128 -3.61 -9.29 13.43
C PHE A 128 -4.87 -9.98 12.88
N GLN A 129 -5.09 -9.88 11.57
CA GLN A 129 -6.19 -10.54 10.86
C GLN A 129 -6.14 -12.07 11.00
N MET A 130 -4.99 -12.68 10.74
CA MET A 130 -4.80 -14.12 10.89
C MET A 130 -5.05 -14.59 12.34
N LEU A 131 -4.58 -13.83 13.34
CA LEU A 131 -4.80 -14.13 14.75
C LEU A 131 -6.29 -14.01 15.14
N ALA A 132 -6.98 -12.98 14.63
CA ALA A 132 -8.40 -12.77 14.87
C ALA A 132 -9.24 -13.91 14.26
N LEU A 133 -8.93 -14.31 13.03
CA LEU A 133 -9.57 -15.46 12.36
C LEU A 133 -9.34 -16.76 13.14
N HIS A 134 -8.10 -17.01 13.57
CA HIS A 134 -7.78 -18.21 14.36
C HIS A 134 -8.59 -18.26 15.67
N ARG A 135 -8.71 -17.13 16.38
CA ARG A 135 -9.51 -17.01 17.61
C ARG A 135 -11.01 -17.22 17.37
N ALA A 136 -11.49 -16.85 16.18
CA ALA A 136 -12.87 -17.10 15.77
C ALA A 136 -13.12 -18.54 15.28
N GLY A 137 -12.10 -19.41 15.30
CA GLY A 137 -12.21 -20.81 14.90
C GLY A 137 -11.97 -21.09 13.42
N TYR A 138 -11.60 -20.08 12.63
CA TYR A 138 -11.29 -20.26 11.21
C TYR A 138 -9.89 -20.87 11.02
N LYS A 139 -9.79 -21.83 10.10
CA LYS A 139 -8.52 -22.46 9.73
C LYS A 139 -7.86 -21.69 8.60
N VAL A 140 -6.86 -20.88 8.93
CA VAL A 140 -5.99 -20.26 7.93
C VAL A 140 -5.01 -21.30 7.39
N VAL A 141 -5.07 -21.57 6.09
CA VAL A 141 -4.21 -22.56 5.40
C VAL A 141 -2.94 -21.93 4.87
N ALA A 142 -3.05 -20.71 4.32
CA ALA A 142 -1.93 -20.01 3.73
C ALA A 142 -2.14 -18.50 3.78
N GLN A 143 -1.03 -17.77 3.69
CA GLN A 143 -1.02 -16.34 3.41
C GLN A 143 -0.14 -16.11 2.18
N VAL A 144 -0.64 -15.33 1.24
CA VAL A 144 0.04 -14.98 -0.01
C VAL A 144 -0.09 -13.47 -0.20
N HIS A 145 0.99 -12.75 0.12
CA HIS A 145 1.01 -11.28 0.12
C HIS A 145 -0.05 -10.66 1.05
N ASP A 146 -1.09 -10.05 0.52
CA ASP A 146 -2.21 -9.45 1.25
C ASP A 146 -3.41 -10.40 1.37
N SER A 147 -3.32 -11.58 0.77
CA SER A 147 -4.42 -12.56 0.71
C SER A 147 -4.25 -13.65 1.77
N VAL A 148 -5.31 -13.94 2.51
CA VAL A 148 -5.39 -15.05 3.48
C VAL A 148 -6.32 -16.12 2.91
N ILE A 149 -5.84 -17.36 2.90
CA ILE A 149 -6.60 -18.52 2.45
C ILE A 149 -7.19 -19.22 3.67
N VAL A 150 -8.52 -19.25 3.76
CA VAL A 150 -9.26 -19.89 4.85
C VAL A 150 -9.97 -21.13 4.34
N GLU A 151 -9.80 -22.24 5.03
CA GLU A 151 -10.55 -23.47 4.78
C GLU A 151 -11.84 -23.45 5.62
N VAL A 152 -12.96 -23.72 4.94
CA VAL A 152 -14.31 -23.73 5.54
C VAL A 152 -15.07 -24.94 5.06
N GLY A 153 -15.96 -25.47 5.91
CA GLY A 153 -16.91 -26.50 5.51
C GLY A 153 -17.93 -25.94 4.52
N GLU A 154 -18.50 -26.78 3.66
CA GLU A 154 -19.52 -26.34 2.69
C GLU A 154 -20.75 -25.73 3.36
N SER A 155 -21.15 -26.26 4.53
CA SER A 155 -22.26 -25.74 5.33
C SER A 155 -22.01 -24.33 5.87
N ASP A 156 -20.74 -23.99 6.12
CA ASP A 156 -20.35 -22.78 6.83
C ASP A 156 -19.91 -21.68 5.85
N LEU A 157 -19.91 -21.97 4.55
CA LEU A 157 -19.42 -21.07 3.50
C LEU A 157 -20.19 -19.75 3.46
N ALA A 158 -21.52 -19.79 3.62
CA ALA A 158 -22.36 -18.60 3.59
C ALA A 158 -22.04 -17.66 4.76
N ASP A 159 -21.92 -18.21 5.97
CA ASP A 159 -21.57 -17.45 7.17
C ASP A 159 -20.13 -16.93 7.08
N ALA A 160 -19.19 -17.77 6.64
CA ALA A 160 -17.80 -17.37 6.47
C ALA A 160 -17.61 -16.23 5.47
N ARG A 161 -18.40 -16.18 4.38
CA ARG A 161 -18.36 -15.06 3.41
C ARG A 161 -18.74 -13.72 4.02
N VAL A 162 -19.48 -13.71 5.14
CA VAL A 162 -19.86 -12.51 5.89
C VAL A 162 -18.92 -12.25 7.06
N ASP A 163 -18.59 -13.29 7.82
CA ASP A 163 -17.84 -13.17 9.07
C ASP A 163 -16.34 -12.94 8.84
N VAL A 164 -15.72 -13.64 7.90
CA VAL A 164 -14.28 -13.49 7.62
C VAL A 164 -13.91 -12.04 7.27
N PRO A 165 -14.55 -11.36 6.30
CA PRO A 165 -14.19 -9.96 6.00
C PRO A 165 -14.47 -9.06 7.21
N ARG A 166 -15.61 -9.21 7.90
CA ARG A 166 -15.94 -8.43 9.09
C ARG A 166 -14.89 -8.56 10.20
N ILE A 167 -14.40 -9.79 10.44
CA ILE A 167 -13.34 -10.05 11.42
C ILE A 167 -12.04 -9.39 10.98
N MET A 168 -11.65 -9.56 9.71
CA MET A 168 -10.39 -9.03 9.18
C MET A 168 -10.36 -7.49 9.13
N GLU A 169 -11.47 -6.84 8.79
CA GLU A 169 -11.58 -5.39 8.74
C GLU A 169 -11.47 -4.75 10.13
N GLY A 170 -11.93 -5.45 11.18
CA GLY A 170 -11.86 -5.00 12.57
C GLY A 170 -10.68 -5.55 13.39
N ALA A 171 -9.74 -6.28 12.77
CA ALA A 171 -8.71 -7.00 13.52
C ALA A 171 -7.54 -6.13 13.99
N ALA A 172 -7.17 -5.12 13.20
CA ALA A 172 -6.03 -4.25 13.50
C ALA A 172 -6.41 -3.14 14.50
N PRO A 173 -5.44 -2.57 15.24
CA PRO A 173 -5.66 -1.34 16.00
C PRO A 173 -6.22 -0.21 15.13
N GLU A 174 -6.87 0.76 15.75
CA GLU A 174 -7.56 1.87 15.07
C GLU A 174 -6.63 2.59 14.07
N LEU A 175 -7.13 2.77 12.85
CA LEU A 175 -6.47 3.47 11.75
C LEU A 175 -7.36 4.63 11.29
N ASP A 176 -6.76 5.71 10.80
CA ASP A 176 -7.50 6.89 10.30
C ASP A 176 -8.25 6.64 8.98
N VAL A 177 -7.99 5.49 8.34
CA VAL A 177 -8.64 5.02 7.12
C VAL A 177 -9.12 3.57 7.31
N PRO A 178 -10.28 3.21 6.75
CA PRO A 178 -10.82 1.86 6.91
C PRO A 178 -9.99 0.83 6.12
N ILE A 179 -9.92 -0.39 6.65
CA ILE A 179 -9.50 -1.56 5.88
C ILE A 179 -10.75 -2.14 5.23
N LYS A 180 -10.66 -2.47 3.94
CA LYS A 180 -11.71 -3.17 3.21
C LYS A 180 -11.18 -4.52 2.75
N VAL A 181 -11.95 -5.59 2.97
CA VAL A 181 -11.57 -6.95 2.60
C VAL A 181 -12.50 -7.47 1.51
N GLU A 182 -11.90 -7.92 0.41
CA GLU A 182 -12.63 -8.56 -0.69
C GLU A 182 -12.58 -10.08 -0.55
N VAL A 183 -13.75 -10.71 -0.57
CA VAL A 183 -13.88 -12.17 -0.57
C VAL A 183 -14.08 -12.65 -2.01
N LYS A 184 -13.31 -13.66 -2.42
CA LYS A 184 -13.44 -14.34 -3.71
C LYS A 184 -14.27 -15.61 -3.52
#